data_AF-A0A073JUV1-F1
#
_entry.id   AF-A0A073JUV1-F1
#
_cell.length_a   1.000
_cell.length_b   1.000
_cell.length_c   1.000
_cell.angle_alpha   90.00
_cell.angle_beta   90.00
_cell.angle_gamma   90.00
#
_symmetry.space_group_name_H-M   'P 1'
#
loop_
_entity.id
_entity.type
_entity.pdbx_description
1 polymer ?
#
loop_
_entity_poly.entity_id
_entity_poly.type
_entity_poly.pdbx_seq_one_letter_code
_entity_poly.pdbx_strand_id
1 'polypeptide(L)'
;MLQDRVNELNSGILDIVGEKVRVTGFTREEILQSFLNTGIKAWSFIGLYDVQDLEFHNIKDDALIVVRKNGKELNRYQFKNVTKNTVQFKDVKGKNVSRTFIIRKSIYSDHYHFYFVVDKEKEFSASDEEKQSRLFDNKDVLNNFLVEKYGIHF
;
A
#
# COMPACT_ATOMS: atom_id res chain seq x y z
N MET A 1 -9.67 -7.12 11.34
CA MET A 1 -10.43 -5.89 11.03
C MET A 1 -10.51 -5.71 9.51
N LEU A 2 -11.27 -4.74 8.96
CA LEU A 2 -11.38 -4.56 7.50
C LEU A 2 -10.01 -4.20 6.89
N GLN A 3 -9.23 -3.35 7.56
CA GLN A 3 -7.89 -2.97 7.13
C GLN A 3 -6.97 -4.18 6.92
N ASP A 4 -6.90 -5.11 7.88
CA ASP A 4 -6.06 -6.32 7.76
C ASP A 4 -6.43 -7.12 6.53
N ARG A 5 -7.74 -7.28 6.28
CA ARG A 5 -8.22 -8.01 5.10
C ARG A 5 -7.79 -7.29 3.83
N VAL A 6 -7.93 -5.97 3.76
CA VAL A 6 -7.54 -5.18 2.58
C VAL A 6 -6.03 -5.29 2.33
N ASN A 7 -5.20 -5.28 3.37
CA ASN A 7 -3.75 -5.46 3.28
C ASN A 7 -3.36 -6.86 2.77
N GLU A 8 -4.19 -7.88 3.02
CA GLU A 8 -3.94 -9.25 2.57
C GLU A 8 -4.38 -9.51 1.11
N LEU A 9 -5.22 -8.67 0.52
CA LEU A 9 -5.74 -8.90 -0.83
C LEU A 9 -4.65 -8.71 -1.89
N ASN A 10 -4.59 -9.64 -2.85
CA ASN A 10 -3.78 -9.45 -4.05
C ASN A 10 -4.48 -8.54 -5.07
N SER A 11 -5.80 -8.45 -5.03
CA SER A 11 -6.64 -7.46 -5.71
C SER A 11 -8.07 -7.61 -5.19
N GLY A 12 -8.89 -6.57 -5.27
CA GLY A 12 -10.23 -6.61 -4.71
C GLY A 12 -11.15 -5.46 -5.06
N ILE A 13 -12.42 -5.67 -4.77
CA ILE A 13 -13.48 -4.67 -4.81
C ILE A 13 -14.01 -4.50 -3.39
N LEU A 14 -14.08 -3.25 -2.93
CA LEU A 14 -14.74 -2.86 -1.70
C LEU A 14 -16.00 -2.10 -2.07
N ASP A 15 -17.16 -2.74 -1.95
CA ASP A 15 -18.46 -2.12 -2.27
C ASP A 15 -19.18 -1.72 -1.00
N ILE A 16 -19.31 -0.41 -0.78
CA ILE A 16 -20.00 0.18 0.35
C ILE A 16 -21.50 0.13 0.06
N VAL A 17 -22.23 -0.63 0.88
CA VAL A 17 -23.68 -0.79 0.78
C VAL A 17 -24.28 -0.55 2.18
N GLY A 18 -24.91 0.62 2.34
CA GLY A 18 -25.35 1.08 3.65
C GLY A 18 -24.17 1.29 4.62
N GLU A 19 -24.24 0.65 5.78
CA GLU A 19 -23.20 0.71 6.84
C GLU A 19 -22.20 -0.46 6.76
N LYS A 20 -22.24 -1.25 5.68
CA LYS A 20 -21.35 -2.40 5.48
C LYS A 20 -20.50 -2.24 4.23
N VAL A 21 -19.36 -2.91 4.23
CA VAL A 21 -18.47 -3.07 3.08
C VAL A 21 -18.45 -4.52 2.66
N ARG A 22 -18.95 -4.78 1.45
CA ARG A 22 -18.80 -6.08 0.80
C ARG A 22 -17.44 -6.13 0.12
N VAL A 23 -16.58 -7.01 0.60
CA VAL A 23 -15.25 -7.26 0.05
C VAL A 23 -15.32 -8.42 -0.91
N THR A 24 -14.83 -8.25 -2.14
CA THR A 24 -14.64 -9.33 -3.11
C THR A 24 -13.17 -9.37 -3.48
N GLY A 25 -12.48 -10.46 -3.18
CA GLY A 25 -11.06 -10.64 -3.45
C GLY A 25 -10.81 -11.41 -4.74
N PHE A 26 -9.69 -11.11 -5.38
CA PHE A 26 -9.20 -11.78 -6.59
C PHE A 26 -7.73 -12.16 -6.41
N THR A 27 -7.28 -13.17 -7.16
CA THR A 27 -5.92 -13.69 -7.03
C THR A 27 -4.84 -12.73 -7.55
N ARG A 28 -5.20 -11.82 -8.47
CA ARG A 28 -4.34 -10.80 -9.09
C ARG A 28 -5.17 -9.77 -9.88
N GLU A 29 -4.52 -8.70 -10.31
CA GLU A 29 -5.15 -7.57 -11.03
C GLU A 29 -5.91 -8.05 -12.27
N GLU A 30 -5.32 -8.92 -13.09
CA GLU A 30 -5.87 -9.32 -14.38
C GLU A 30 -7.21 -10.05 -14.24
N ILE A 31 -7.36 -10.82 -13.16
CA ILE A 31 -8.61 -11.53 -12.88
C ILE A 31 -9.68 -10.56 -12.42
N LEU A 32 -9.32 -9.58 -11.59
CA LEU A 32 -10.22 -8.49 -11.23
C LEU A 32 -10.67 -7.73 -12.49
N GLN A 33 -9.75 -7.29 -13.34
CA GLN A 33 -10.07 -6.57 -14.58
C GLN A 33 -10.95 -7.40 -15.51
N SER A 34 -10.70 -8.71 -15.65
CA SER A 34 -11.56 -9.61 -16.41
C SER A 34 -12.99 -9.65 -15.85
N PHE A 35 -13.14 -9.77 -14.52
CA PHE A 35 -14.45 -9.69 -13.86
C PHE A 35 -15.15 -8.35 -14.13
N LEU A 36 -14.41 -7.23 -14.09
CA LEU A 36 -14.96 -5.90 -14.38
C LEU A 36 -15.48 -5.76 -15.81
N ASN A 37 -14.78 -6.35 -16.78
CA ASN A 37 -15.09 -6.21 -18.20
C ASN A 37 -16.16 -7.21 -18.67
N THR A 38 -16.18 -8.42 -18.10
CA THR A 38 -16.97 -9.54 -18.62
C THR A 38 -18.04 -10.04 -17.64
N GLY A 39 -17.94 -9.66 -16.36
CA GLY A 39 -18.77 -10.22 -15.29
C GLY A 39 -18.42 -11.66 -14.90
N ILE A 40 -17.38 -12.26 -15.48
CA ILE A 40 -16.98 -13.64 -15.20
C ILE A 40 -16.55 -13.76 -13.74
N LYS A 41 -17.30 -14.57 -12.99
CA LYS A 41 -17.16 -14.77 -11.56
C LYS A 41 -15.93 -15.62 -11.25
N ALA A 42 -14.79 -14.97 -11.03
CA ALA A 42 -13.51 -15.59 -10.72
C ALA A 42 -12.90 -15.06 -9.41
N TRP A 43 -13.74 -14.71 -8.43
CA TRP A 43 -13.29 -14.24 -7.13
C TRP A 43 -12.70 -15.38 -6.29
N SER A 44 -11.66 -15.08 -5.52
CA SER A 44 -11.04 -16.01 -4.58
C SER A 44 -11.61 -15.88 -3.16
N PHE A 45 -12.25 -14.76 -2.85
CA PHE A 45 -12.73 -14.45 -1.51
C PHE A 45 -13.96 -13.54 -1.56
N ILE A 46 -14.88 -13.72 -0.60
CA ILE A 46 -15.98 -12.79 -0.32
C ILE A 46 -16.07 -12.60 1.19
N GLY A 47 -16.25 -11.35 1.64
CA GLY A 47 -16.50 -11.03 3.04
C GLY A 47 -17.40 -9.82 3.21
N LEU A 48 -17.95 -9.65 4.42
CA LEU A 48 -18.77 -8.52 4.81
C LEU A 48 -18.21 -7.94 6.11
N TYR A 49 -17.98 -6.63 6.12
CA TYR A 49 -17.35 -5.93 7.24
C TYR A 49 -18.10 -4.63 7.54
N ASP A 50 -17.88 -4.09 8.73
CA ASP A 50 -18.29 -2.72 9.06
C ASP A 50 -17.47 -1.70 8.27
N VAL A 51 -18.08 -0.55 7.97
CA VAL A 51 -17.37 0.57 7.36
C VAL A 51 -16.29 1.10 8.31
N GLN A 52 -15.10 1.32 7.76
CA GLN A 52 -13.93 1.84 8.47
C GLN A 52 -13.16 2.75 7.52
N ASP A 53 -12.47 3.76 8.06
CA ASP A 53 -11.49 4.52 7.30
C ASP A 53 -10.29 3.63 6.99
N LEU A 54 -9.83 3.65 5.73
CA LEU A 54 -8.82 2.72 5.24
C LEU A 54 -7.56 3.43 4.75
N GLU A 55 -6.42 2.88 5.11
CA GLU A 55 -5.10 3.29 4.66
C GLU A 55 -4.69 2.48 3.42
N PHE A 56 -5.08 2.94 2.23
CA PHE A 56 -4.79 2.24 0.97
C PHE A 56 -3.31 2.23 0.58
N HIS A 57 -2.47 3.04 1.20
CA HIS A 57 -1.03 2.98 0.95
C HIS A 57 -0.38 1.73 1.56
N ASN A 58 -1.08 0.93 2.37
CA ASN A 58 -0.57 -0.31 2.98
C ASN A 58 -0.92 -1.59 2.19
N ILE A 59 -1.62 -1.47 1.05
CA ILE A 59 -1.94 -2.62 0.19
C ILE A 59 -0.67 -3.28 -0.36
N LYS A 60 -0.78 -4.55 -0.78
CA LYS A 60 0.33 -5.27 -1.44
C LYS A 60 0.78 -4.58 -2.72
N ASP A 61 2.04 -4.83 -3.10
CA ASP A 61 2.56 -4.41 -4.39
C ASP A 61 1.71 -5.00 -5.52
N ASP A 62 1.50 -4.19 -6.55
CA ASP A 62 0.70 -4.51 -7.74
C ASP A 62 -0.79 -4.79 -7.48
N ALA A 63 -1.24 -4.81 -6.21
CA ALA A 63 -2.63 -5.05 -5.88
C ALA A 63 -3.53 -3.90 -6.34
N LEU A 64 -4.57 -4.24 -7.10
CA LEU A 64 -5.61 -3.30 -7.49
C LEU A 64 -6.79 -3.40 -6.53
N ILE A 65 -7.07 -2.32 -5.82
CA ILE A 65 -8.26 -2.17 -4.98
C ILE A 65 -9.20 -1.14 -5.62
N VAL A 66 -10.43 -1.57 -5.93
CA VAL A 66 -11.49 -0.71 -6.47
C VAL A 66 -12.52 -0.45 -5.38
N VAL A 67 -12.73 0.82 -5.03
CA VAL A 67 -13.74 1.22 -4.06
C VAL A 67 -15.00 1.67 -4.78
N ARG A 68 -16.15 1.16 -4.33
CA ARG A 68 -17.46 1.44 -4.88
C ARG A 68 -18.42 1.83 -3.79
N LYS A 69 -19.47 2.55 -4.18
CA LYS A 69 -20.64 2.79 -3.34
C LYS A 69 -21.89 2.51 -4.15
N ASN A 70 -22.70 1.58 -3.66
CA ASN A 70 -23.91 1.10 -4.34
C ASN A 70 -23.62 0.69 -5.80
N GLY A 71 -22.53 -0.05 -6.02
CA GLY A 71 -22.13 -0.53 -7.34
C GLY A 71 -21.46 0.51 -8.25
N LYS A 72 -21.46 1.80 -7.90
CA LYS A 72 -20.76 2.85 -8.64
C LYS A 72 -19.34 3.01 -8.14
N GLU A 73 -18.37 3.02 -9.04
CA GLU A 73 -16.96 3.24 -8.71
C GLU A 73 -16.73 4.66 -8.17
N LEU A 74 -15.98 4.73 -7.07
CA LEU A 74 -15.55 5.97 -6.43
C LEU A 74 -14.07 6.23 -6.69
N ASN A 75 -13.21 5.26 -6.35
CA ASN A 75 -11.75 5.39 -6.42
C ASN A 75 -11.09 4.06 -6.79
N ARG A 76 -9.87 4.15 -7.33
CA ARG A 76 -8.95 3.02 -7.52
C ARG A 76 -7.64 3.27 -6.82
N TYR A 77 -7.08 2.23 -6.23
CA TYR A 77 -5.79 2.26 -5.56
C TYR A 77 -4.93 1.12 -6.08
N GLN A 78 -3.73 1.47 -6.52
CA GLN A 78 -2.71 0.52 -6.93
C GLN A 78 -1.37 1.20 -6.86
N PHE A 79 -0.37 0.49 -6.34
CA PHE A 79 1.01 0.96 -6.27
C PHE A 79 1.93 0.01 -7.03
N LYS A 80 2.80 0.57 -7.87
CA LYS A 80 3.84 -0.16 -8.60
C LYS A 80 5.21 0.23 -8.10
N ASN A 81 6.06 -0.76 -7.89
CA ASN A 81 7.44 -0.56 -7.48
C ASN A 81 8.19 0.28 -8.52
N VAL A 82 8.87 1.33 -8.05
CA VAL A 82 9.72 2.18 -8.89
C VAL A 82 11.19 1.92 -8.59
N THR A 83 11.55 1.77 -7.31
CA THR A 83 12.93 1.57 -6.91
C THR A 83 13.01 0.79 -5.61
N LYS A 84 14.02 -0.07 -5.53
CA LYS A 84 14.41 -0.78 -4.31
C LYS A 84 15.91 -0.64 -4.14
N ASN A 85 16.32 0.04 -3.08
CA ASN A 85 17.72 0.35 -2.81
C ASN A 85 18.03 0.16 -1.33
N THR A 86 19.32 0.17 -1.01
CA THR A 86 19.81 0.05 0.37
C THR A 86 20.49 1.34 0.76
N VAL A 87 20.17 1.85 1.95
CA VAL A 87 20.79 3.04 2.52
C VAL A 87 21.48 2.70 3.83
N GLN A 88 22.66 3.28 4.02
CA GLN A 88 23.42 3.18 5.26
C GLN A 88 23.31 4.50 6.02
N PHE A 89 22.94 4.42 7.29
CA PHE A 89 22.84 5.58 8.17
C PHE A 89 23.23 5.18 9.59
N LYS A 90 23.49 6.17 10.45
CA LYS A 90 23.75 5.93 11.87
C LYS A 90 22.42 5.91 12.63
N ASP A 91 22.21 4.91 13.47
CA ASP A 91 21.08 4.89 14.40
C ASP A 91 21.28 5.92 15.53
N VAL A 92 20.28 6.04 16.40
CA VAL A 92 20.32 6.92 17.59
C VAL A 92 21.46 6.58 18.56
N LYS A 93 22.06 5.39 18.46
CA LYS A 93 23.22 4.94 19.25
C LYS A 93 24.55 5.14 18.51
N GLY A 94 24.52 5.79 17.33
CA GLY A 94 25.70 6.05 16.51
C GLY A 94 26.22 4.83 15.74
N LYS A 95 25.50 3.71 15.76
CA LYS A 95 25.88 2.48 15.06
C LYS A 95 25.48 2.58 13.58
N ASN A 96 26.37 2.15 12.70
CA ASN A 96 26.05 2.03 11.28
C ASN A 96 25.00 0.93 11.07
N VAL A 97 23.87 1.31 10.50
CA VAL A 97 22.77 0.43 10.13
C VAL A 97 22.56 0.55 8.62
N SER A 98 22.38 -0.60 7.97
CA SER A 98 22.02 -0.70 6.57
C SER A 98 20.57 -1.17 6.48
N ARG A 99 19.71 -0.45 5.74
CA ARG A 99 18.32 -0.87 5.52
C ARG A 99 17.95 -0.78 4.05
N THR A 100 17.26 -1.81 3.59
CA THR A 100 16.62 -1.80 2.27
C THR A 100 15.32 -1.03 2.35
N PHE A 101 15.09 -0.12 1.43
CA PHE A 101 13.82 0.58 1.26
C PHE A 101 13.23 0.31 -0.12
N ILE A 102 11.91 0.50 -0.21
CA ILE A 102 11.16 0.43 -1.45
C ILE A 102 10.44 1.76 -1.64
N ILE A 103 10.52 2.29 -2.85
CA ILE A 103 9.69 3.39 -3.34
C ILE A 103 8.76 2.82 -4.40
N ARG A 104 7.47 3.05 -4.23
CA ARG A 104 6.42 2.69 -5.18
C ARG A 104 5.55 3.90 -5.51
N LYS A 105 5.05 3.97 -6.74
CA LYS A 105 4.21 5.06 -7.23
C LYS A 105 2.77 4.58 -7.36
N SER A 106 1.83 5.42 -6.95
CA SER A 106 0.42 5.21 -7.28
C SER A 106 0.21 5.27 -8.79
N ILE A 107 -0.58 4.35 -9.36
CA ILE A 107 -0.96 4.43 -10.78
C ILE A 107 -2.02 5.51 -11.00
N TYR A 108 -2.90 5.70 -10.01
CA TYR A 108 -4.11 6.51 -10.13
C TYR A 108 -3.99 7.88 -9.43
N SER A 109 -2.79 8.25 -8.96
CA SER A 109 -2.49 9.58 -8.39
C SER A 109 -1.00 9.89 -8.48
N ASP A 110 -0.60 11.11 -8.13
CA ASP A 110 0.80 11.53 -8.12
C ASP A 110 1.59 11.05 -6.89
N HIS A 111 0.90 10.38 -5.95
CA HIS A 111 1.51 9.95 -4.71
C HIS A 111 2.62 8.92 -4.89
N TYR A 112 3.65 9.06 -4.06
CA TYR A 112 4.70 8.08 -3.86
C TYR A 112 4.64 7.53 -2.45
N HIS A 113 4.87 6.23 -2.31
CA HIS A 113 4.97 5.57 -1.02
C HIS A 113 6.39 5.05 -0.85
N PHE A 114 7.05 5.49 0.21
CA PHE A 114 8.34 5.00 0.68
C PHE A 114 8.17 4.18 1.95
N TYR A 115 8.80 3.01 2.01
CA TYR A 115 8.88 2.23 3.24
C TYR A 115 10.16 1.41 3.33
N PHE A 116 10.57 1.11 4.56
CA PHE A 116 11.66 0.17 4.81
C PHE A 116 11.15 -1.27 4.77
N VAL A 117 11.96 -2.16 4.18
CA VAL A 117 11.73 -3.60 4.27
C VAL A 117 12.08 -4.04 5.69
N VAL A 118 11.09 -4.47 6.46
CA VAL A 118 11.31 -5.04 7.79
C VAL A 118 11.66 -6.51 7.63
N ASP A 119 12.88 -6.88 8.02
CA ASP A 119 13.24 -8.29 8.18
C ASP A 119 12.42 -8.85 9.35
N LYS A 120 11.70 -9.96 9.10
CA LYS A 120 10.80 -10.62 10.08
C LYS A 120 11.44 -10.98 11.43
N GLU A 121 12.76 -10.89 11.55
CA GLU A 121 13.51 -11.24 12.76
C GLU A 121 13.74 -10.06 13.72
N LYS A 122 13.33 -8.84 13.37
CA LYS A 122 13.58 -7.65 14.21
C LYS A 122 12.32 -6.79 14.36
N GLU A 123 11.37 -7.30 15.14
CA GLU A 123 10.45 -6.43 15.87
C GLU A 123 11.30 -5.62 16.86
N PHE A 124 11.72 -4.42 16.44
CA PHE A 124 12.34 -3.46 17.34
C PHE A 124 11.26 -2.68 18.08
N SER A 125 11.49 -2.53 19.38
CA SER A 125 10.66 -1.85 20.36
C SER A 125 10.18 -0.47 19.90
N ALA A 126 8.96 -0.14 20.30
CA ALA A 126 8.16 1.05 19.98
C ALA A 126 8.76 2.45 20.32
N SER A 127 10.07 2.56 20.52
CA SER A 127 10.78 3.81 20.82
C SER A 127 11.42 4.49 19.60
N ASP A 128 11.50 3.81 18.45
CA ASP A 128 12.03 4.37 17.21
C ASP A 128 10.88 4.87 16.32
N GLU A 129 10.31 6.04 16.65
CA GLU A 129 9.21 6.70 15.91
C GLU A 129 9.59 7.20 14.50
N GLU A 130 10.59 6.62 13.84
CA GLU A 130 10.72 6.81 12.40
C GLU A 130 9.65 5.98 11.71
N LYS A 131 8.49 6.60 11.41
CA LYS A 131 7.43 6.01 10.57
C LYS A 131 8.08 5.27 9.39
N GLN A 132 8.08 3.93 9.47
CA GLN A 132 8.74 3.02 8.53
C GLN A 132 8.05 2.99 7.17
N SER A 133 6.88 3.60 7.07
CA SER A 133 6.01 3.73 5.90
C SER A 133 5.52 5.17 5.85
N ARG A 134 5.68 5.84 4.70
CA ARG A 134 5.25 7.23 4.48
C ARG A 134 4.76 7.44 3.06
N LEU A 135 3.60 8.08 2.95
CA LEU A 135 3.03 8.56 1.70
C LEU A 135 3.46 10.02 1.47
N PHE A 136 3.79 10.34 0.23
CA PHE A 136 4.20 11.66 -0.23
C PHE A 136 3.32 12.08 -1.41
N ASP A 137 2.96 13.35 -1.47
CA ASP A 137 2.04 13.89 -2.47
C ASP A 137 2.59 13.79 -3.90
N ASN A 138 3.90 13.91 -4.07
CA ASN A 138 4.57 13.85 -5.36
C ASN A 138 6.07 13.50 -5.23
N LYS A 139 6.74 13.39 -6.38
CA LYS A 139 8.17 13.05 -6.47
C LYS A 139 9.08 14.07 -5.79
N ASP A 140 8.78 15.37 -5.91
CA ASP A 140 9.65 16.43 -5.38
C ASP A 140 9.65 16.42 -3.84
N VAL A 141 8.48 16.26 -3.23
CA VAL A 141 8.35 16.15 -1.77
C VAL A 141 9.08 14.90 -1.25
N LEU A 142 8.95 13.76 -1.94
CA LEU A 142 9.72 12.55 -1.63
C LEU A 142 11.23 12.81 -1.72
N ASN A 143 11.69 13.44 -2.80
CA ASN A 143 13.11 13.70 -3.02
C ASN A 143 13.71 14.60 -1.95
N ASN A 144 13.01 15.67 -1.58
CA ASN A 144 13.45 16.54 -0.49
C ASN A 144 13.62 15.76 0.81
N PHE A 145 12.64 14.91 1.15
CA PHE A 145 12.73 14.04 2.32
C PHE A 145 13.94 13.08 2.27
N LEU A 146 14.18 12.44 1.12
CA LEU A 146 15.29 11.50 0.96
C LEU A 146 16.66 12.18 1.04
N VAL A 147 16.79 13.38 0.48
CA VAL A 147 18.03 14.17 0.53
C VAL A 147 18.30 14.66 1.94
N GLU A 148 17.30 15.28 2.58
CA GLU A 148 17.43 15.82 3.95
C GLU A 148 17.78 14.73 4.96
N LYS A 149 17.13 13.57 4.83
CA LYS A 149 17.22 12.53 5.84
C LYS A 149 18.34 11.53 5.60
N TYR A 150 18.60 11.23 4.33
CA TYR A 150 19.47 10.13 3.94
C TYR A 150 20.57 10.54 2.96
N GLY A 151 20.56 11.78 2.46
CA GLY A 151 21.55 12.26 1.48
C GLY A 151 21.44 11.58 0.12
N ILE A 152 20.27 11.05 -0.24
CA ILE A 152 20.06 10.30 -1.50
C ILE A 152 19.05 11.00 -2.41
N HIS A 153 19.26 10.89 -3.73
CA HIS A 153 18.36 11.37 -4.77
C HIS A 153 17.67 10.21 -5.50
N PHE A 154 16.46 10.48 -6.01
CA PHE A 154 15.61 9.55 -6.76
C PHE A 154 14.96 10.25 -7.98
#